data_AF-X0U6E4-F1
#
_entry.id   AF-X0U6E4-F1
#
_cell.length_a   1.000
_cell.length_b   1.000
_cell.length_c   1.000
_cell.angle_alpha   90.00
_cell.angle_beta   90.00
_cell.angle_gamma   90.00
#
_symmetry.space_group_name_H-M   'P 1'
#
loop_
_entity.id
_entity.type
_entity.pdbx_description
1 polymer ?
#
loop_
_entity_poly.entity_id
_entity_poly.type
_entity_poly.pdbx_seq_one_letter_code
_entity_poly.pdbx_strand_id
1 'polypeptide(L)'
;IERRVLRHVLGRAREDIARLREPVVIVAHDISPSLTISLDRKHVLGFAINVGGQTSHTAIIARMLGIPAVVALNDITSDIAGGETVIIDGTHGTVLGDPDAETIERYRVRQQEYRAFEAKLAELRDLPAVTTDGAKITLLANIELAAEARFALESGAEGIGLYRTEFLFLGSDHLPTEEQQFEAFRSAVRHARGKPITIRTMDLGAEKMTDYLGRQHDHNPVIGLRSVRYCLAHLDMFKTHLRAILRAAVHGDVSIMFPMITTLMELRQARSTLHDVM
;
A
#
# COMPACT_ATOMS: atom_id res chain seq x y z
N ILE A 1 19.36 -5.15 8.82
CA ILE A 1 20.36 -4.31 9.52
C ILE A 1 21.79 -4.75 9.20
N GLU A 2 22.08 -6.05 9.17
CA GLU A 2 23.38 -6.63 8.83
C GLU A 2 24.00 -6.09 7.51
N ARG A 3 23.24 -6.10 6.40
CA ARG A 3 23.66 -5.50 5.11
C ARG A 3 23.99 -4.01 5.16
N ARG A 4 23.47 -3.27 6.16
CA ARG A 4 23.72 -1.84 6.36
C ARG A 4 25.02 -1.62 7.13
N VAL A 5 25.30 -2.46 8.12
CA VAL A 5 26.57 -2.47 8.88
C VAL A 5 27.72 -2.90 7.99
N LEU A 6 27.57 -4.00 7.25
CA LEU A 6 28.58 -4.50 6.30
C LEU A 6 28.97 -3.45 5.26
N ARG A 7 28.00 -2.67 4.74
CA ARG A 7 28.27 -1.59 3.79
C ARG A 7 29.07 -0.42 4.39
N HIS A 8 28.80 -0.05 5.64
CA HIS A 8 29.59 0.99 6.33
C HIS A 8 31.03 0.52 6.58
N VAL A 9 31.20 -0.75 6.96
CA VAL A 9 32.53 -1.34 7.19
C VAL A 9 33.33 -1.46 5.88
N LEU A 10 32.66 -1.73 4.76
CA LEU A 10 33.28 -1.85 3.43
C LEU A 10 33.56 -0.50 2.73
N GLY A 11 33.28 0.64 3.37
CA GLY A 11 33.56 1.96 2.80
C GLY A 11 32.79 2.29 1.51
N ARG A 12 31.74 1.52 1.18
CA ARG A 12 30.93 1.79 -0.01
C ARG A 12 30.08 3.03 0.24
N ALA A 13 30.39 4.12 -0.46
CA ALA A 13 29.70 5.38 -0.36
C ALA A 13 28.19 5.16 -0.59
N ARG A 14 27.40 5.66 0.36
CA ARG A 14 25.95 5.76 0.18
C ARG A 14 25.72 6.90 -0.79
N GLU A 15 25.19 6.62 -1.98
CA GLU A 15 24.43 7.64 -2.67
C GLU A 15 23.19 7.88 -1.82
N ASP A 16 23.26 8.91 -0.98
CA ASP A 16 22.16 9.29 -0.11
C ASP A 16 21.04 9.81 -1.00
N ILE A 17 20.03 8.98 -1.24
CA ILE A 17 18.78 9.37 -1.93
C ILE A 17 18.15 10.61 -1.25
N ALA A 18 18.42 10.82 0.04
CA ALA A 18 18.03 12.01 0.80
C ALA A 18 18.80 13.30 0.42
N ARG A 19 19.83 13.22 -0.43
CA ARG A 19 20.66 14.35 -0.89
C ARG A 19 20.61 14.55 -2.41
N LEU A 20 19.57 14.06 -3.07
CA LEU A 20 19.33 14.33 -4.48
C LEU A 20 19.21 15.85 -4.70
N ARG A 21 19.96 16.38 -5.66
CA ARG A 21 19.98 17.81 -6.03
C ARG A 21 19.28 18.08 -7.35
N GLU A 22 18.97 17.04 -8.10
CA GLU A 22 18.37 17.09 -9.42
C GLU A 22 17.27 16.02 -9.55
N PRO A 23 16.32 16.20 -10.48
CA PRO A 23 15.33 15.18 -10.77
C PRO A 23 15.97 13.92 -11.37
N VAL A 24 15.72 12.76 -10.75
CA VAL A 24 16.28 11.46 -11.14
C VAL A 24 15.22 10.37 -11.18
N VAL A 25 15.51 9.32 -11.95
CA VAL A 25 14.80 8.04 -11.90
C VAL A 25 15.67 7.06 -11.11
N ILE A 26 15.07 6.33 -10.16
CA ILE A 26 15.80 5.35 -9.36
C ILE A 26 15.69 3.97 -10.01
N VAL A 27 16.82 3.37 -10.38
CA VAL A 27 16.90 1.97 -10.81
C VAL A 27 17.56 1.17 -9.70
N ALA A 28 16.90 0.13 -9.20
CA ALA A 28 17.42 -0.66 -8.08
C ALA A 28 16.98 -2.13 -8.14
N HIS A 29 17.73 -3.01 -7.50
CA HIS A 29 17.30 -4.41 -7.40
C HIS A 29 16.03 -4.51 -6.55
N ASP A 30 16.02 -3.81 -5.42
CA ASP A 30 14.90 -3.69 -4.49
C ASP A 30 14.99 -2.35 -3.76
N ILE A 31 13.85 -1.81 -3.33
CA ILE A 31 13.76 -0.61 -2.51
C ILE A 31 12.95 -0.98 -1.26
N SER A 32 13.59 -0.86 -0.09
CA SER A 32 12.91 -1.11 1.18
C SER A 32 11.79 -0.09 1.44
N PRO A 33 10.67 -0.46 2.09
CA PRO A 33 9.56 0.46 2.37
C PRO A 33 9.98 1.75 3.08
N SER A 34 10.92 1.66 4.04
CA SER A 34 11.46 2.83 4.74
C SER A 34 12.13 3.84 3.80
N LEU A 35 12.78 3.34 2.75
CA LEU A 35 13.42 4.17 1.74
C LEU A 35 12.38 4.81 0.84
N THR A 36 11.36 4.06 0.41
CA THR A 36 10.25 4.55 -0.42
C THR A 36 9.48 5.67 0.27
N ILE A 37 9.22 5.57 1.58
CA ILE A 37 8.57 6.63 2.37
C ILE A 37 9.43 7.89 2.45
N SER A 38 10.76 7.74 2.48
CA SER A 38 11.70 8.86 2.56
C SER A 38 11.99 9.52 1.20
N LEU A 39 11.39 9.05 0.11
CA LEU A 39 11.62 9.62 -1.22
C LEU A 39 11.04 11.04 -1.31
N ASP A 40 11.90 11.97 -1.71
CA ASP A 40 11.48 13.32 -2.02
C ASP A 40 10.82 13.35 -3.41
N ARG A 41 9.49 13.56 -3.43
CA ARG A 41 8.69 13.68 -4.66
C ARG A 41 9.20 14.77 -5.60
N LYS A 42 9.95 15.76 -5.10
CA LYS A 42 10.51 16.84 -5.94
C LYS A 42 11.66 16.36 -6.82
N HIS A 43 12.46 15.42 -6.33
CA HIS A 43 13.66 14.94 -7.02
C HIS A 43 13.51 13.53 -7.56
N VAL A 44 12.58 12.72 -7.05
CA VAL A 44 12.37 11.36 -7.55
C VAL A 44 11.20 11.35 -8.53
N LEU A 45 11.52 11.27 -9.82
CA LEU A 45 10.54 11.30 -10.91
C LEU A 45 9.87 9.94 -11.17
N GLY A 46 10.51 8.85 -10.74
CA GLY A 46 10.05 7.49 -10.98
C GLY A 46 11.03 6.47 -10.44
N PHE A 47 10.61 5.20 -10.39
CA PHE A 47 11.54 4.12 -10.10
C PHE A 47 11.24 2.81 -10.84
N ALA A 48 12.31 2.07 -11.13
CA ALA A 48 12.30 0.77 -11.77
C ALA A 48 13.00 -0.24 -10.87
N ILE A 49 12.35 -1.36 -10.54
CA ILE A 49 12.94 -2.38 -9.68
C ILE A 49 12.85 -3.81 -10.24
N ASN A 50 13.91 -4.59 -9.99
CA ASN A 50 14.02 -5.98 -10.43
C ASN A 50 12.99 -6.87 -9.73
N VAL A 51 12.84 -6.73 -8.41
CA VAL A 51 12.00 -7.61 -7.60
C VAL A 51 10.69 -6.93 -7.19
N GLY A 52 9.75 -7.75 -6.70
CA GLY A 52 8.47 -7.28 -6.19
C GLY A 52 7.31 -7.70 -7.08
N GLY A 53 6.19 -7.01 -6.91
CA GLY A 53 4.97 -7.24 -7.65
C GLY A 53 3.99 -6.10 -7.44
N GLN A 54 2.88 -6.11 -8.18
CA GLN A 54 1.89 -5.03 -8.16
C GLN A 54 1.32 -4.75 -6.75
N THR A 55 1.32 -5.77 -5.88
CA THR A 55 0.85 -5.72 -4.49
C THR A 55 1.99 -5.59 -3.47
N SER A 56 3.23 -5.39 -3.92
CA SER A 56 4.37 -5.19 -3.02
C SER A 56 4.28 -3.85 -2.29
N HIS A 57 4.89 -3.78 -1.11
CA HIS A 57 4.96 -2.55 -0.31
C HIS A 57 5.48 -1.35 -1.12
N THR A 58 6.49 -1.57 -1.95
CA THR A 58 7.08 -0.51 -2.76
C THR A 58 6.12 -0.03 -3.85
N ALA A 59 5.39 -0.93 -4.51
CA ALA A 59 4.38 -0.56 -5.51
C ALA A 59 3.20 0.21 -4.90
N ILE A 60 2.74 -0.20 -3.72
CA ILE A 60 1.67 0.49 -2.98
C ILE A 60 2.12 1.91 -2.61
N ILE A 61 3.32 2.03 -2.01
CA ILE A 61 3.86 3.35 -1.63
C ILE A 61 4.09 4.22 -2.88
N ALA A 62 4.54 3.67 -4.01
CA ALA A 62 4.65 4.41 -5.27
C ALA A 62 3.33 5.07 -5.68
N ARG A 63 2.26 4.28 -5.65
CA ARG A 63 0.90 4.70 -6.00
C ARG A 63 0.41 5.79 -5.05
N MET A 64 0.60 5.61 -3.74
CA MET A 64 0.31 6.65 -2.75
C MET A 64 1.09 7.95 -3.01
N LEU A 65 2.36 7.82 -3.44
CA LEU A 65 3.21 8.97 -3.73
C LEU A 65 2.91 9.65 -5.06
N GLY A 66 2.08 9.03 -5.93
CA GLY A 66 1.86 9.50 -7.30
C GLY A 66 3.12 9.41 -8.15
N ILE A 67 4.07 8.53 -7.79
CA ILE A 67 5.34 8.36 -8.50
C ILE A 67 5.19 7.18 -9.47
N PRO A 68 5.44 7.37 -10.79
CA PRO A 68 5.49 6.29 -11.76
C PRO A 68 6.48 5.20 -11.33
N ALA A 69 6.02 3.95 -11.31
CA ALA A 69 6.85 2.82 -10.92
C ALA A 69 6.58 1.59 -11.78
N VAL A 70 7.67 0.91 -12.14
CA VAL A 70 7.63 -0.41 -12.79
C VAL A 70 8.43 -1.38 -11.93
N VAL A 71 7.81 -2.50 -11.59
CA VAL A 71 8.37 -3.51 -10.68
C VAL A 71 8.44 -4.86 -11.39
N ALA A 72 9.18 -5.81 -10.82
CA ALA A 72 9.34 -7.15 -11.39
C ALA A 72 10.04 -7.16 -12.76
N LEU A 73 11.01 -6.26 -12.96
CA LEU A 73 11.79 -6.17 -14.21
C LEU A 73 12.94 -7.18 -14.31
N ASN A 74 13.14 -8.03 -13.28
CA ASN A 74 14.18 -9.06 -13.17
C ASN A 74 15.63 -8.56 -13.18
N ASP A 75 16.07 -7.88 -14.23
CA ASP A 75 17.47 -7.56 -14.52
C ASP A 75 17.73 -6.12 -14.94
N ILE A 76 16.77 -5.20 -14.75
CA ILE A 76 16.91 -3.77 -15.13
C ILE A 76 18.17 -3.08 -14.59
N THR A 77 18.67 -3.46 -13.41
CA THR A 77 19.94 -2.93 -12.86
C THR A 77 21.19 -3.31 -13.67
N SER A 78 21.10 -4.32 -14.51
CA SER A 78 22.17 -4.75 -15.41
C SER A 78 22.07 -4.08 -16.77
N ASP A 79 20.85 -3.71 -17.17
CA ASP A 79 20.55 -3.15 -18.49
C ASP A 79 20.72 -1.63 -18.55
N ILE A 80 20.57 -0.92 -17.43
CA ILE A 80 20.66 0.54 -17.35
C ILE A 80 21.80 0.94 -16.42
N ALA A 81 22.74 1.73 -16.94
CA ALA A 81 23.82 2.30 -16.14
C ALA A 81 23.44 3.67 -15.53
N GLY A 82 24.16 4.04 -14.47
CA GLY A 82 24.00 5.36 -13.84
C GLY A 82 24.36 6.49 -14.80
N GLY A 83 23.52 7.53 -14.85
CA GLY A 83 23.70 8.71 -15.71
C GLY A 83 23.03 8.61 -17.07
N GLU A 84 22.44 7.47 -17.43
CA GLU A 84 21.66 7.32 -18.66
C GLU A 84 20.31 8.05 -18.58
N THR A 85 19.81 8.46 -19.75
CA THR A 85 18.44 8.96 -19.85
C THR A 85 17.48 7.78 -19.78
N VAL A 86 16.50 7.83 -18.88
CA VAL A 86 15.54 6.76 -18.67
C VAL A 86 14.11 7.28 -18.79
N ILE A 87 13.26 6.52 -19.46
CA ILE A 87 11.82 6.75 -19.50
C ILE A 87 11.12 5.64 -18.71
N ILE A 88 10.27 6.04 -17.77
CA ILE A 88 9.39 5.13 -17.01
C ILE A 88 7.95 5.30 -17.51
N ASP A 89 7.43 4.26 -18.16
CA ASP A 89 6.02 4.17 -18.55
C ASP A 89 5.27 3.26 -17.57
N GLY A 90 4.74 3.88 -16.50
CA GLY A 90 3.94 3.17 -15.50
C GLY A 90 2.57 2.69 -16.02
N THR A 91 2.11 3.22 -17.16
CA THR A 91 0.82 2.83 -17.76
C THR A 91 0.95 1.50 -18.50
N HIS A 92 2.02 1.34 -19.27
CA HIS A 92 2.30 0.11 -20.02
C HIS A 92 3.27 -0.84 -19.30
N GLY A 93 3.79 -0.44 -18.14
CA GLY A 93 4.76 -1.24 -17.38
C GLY A 93 6.09 -1.39 -18.10
N THR A 94 6.54 -0.37 -18.84
CA THR A 94 7.75 -0.43 -19.68
C THR A 94 8.80 0.56 -19.18
N VAL A 95 10.07 0.18 -19.29
CA VAL A 95 11.22 1.04 -19.01
C VAL A 95 12.11 1.07 -20.23
N LEU A 96 12.55 2.27 -20.63
CA LEU A 96 13.45 2.48 -21.77
C LEU A 96 14.71 3.17 -21.27
N GLY A 97 15.86 2.52 -21.42
CA GLY A 97 17.19 3.10 -21.22
C GLY A 97 17.73 3.67 -22.54
N ASP A 98 18.43 4.80 -22.45
CA ASP A 98 19.05 5.54 -23.55
C ASP A 98 18.19 5.64 -24.85
N PRO A 99 16.94 6.14 -24.76
CA PRO A 99 16.06 6.24 -25.92
C PRO A 99 16.54 7.33 -26.91
N ASP A 100 16.29 7.09 -28.20
CA ASP A 100 16.55 8.09 -29.24
C ASP A 100 15.70 9.37 -29.08
N ALA A 101 16.12 10.45 -29.74
CA ALA A 101 15.46 11.75 -29.65
C ALA A 101 13.99 11.72 -30.11
N GLU A 102 13.67 10.89 -31.11
CA GLU A 102 12.30 10.71 -31.61
C GLU A 102 11.41 10.07 -30.55
N THR A 103 11.92 9.03 -29.87
CA THR A 103 11.24 8.35 -28.77
C THR A 103 11.05 9.27 -27.58
N ILE A 104 12.07 10.05 -27.21
CA ILE A 104 11.94 11.05 -26.15
C ILE A 104 10.81 12.04 -26.46
N GLU A 105 10.74 12.57 -27.68
CA GLU A 105 9.72 13.53 -28.04
C GLU A 105 8.32 12.91 -28.06
N ARG A 106 8.19 11.68 -28.57
CA ARG A 106 6.93 10.92 -28.50
C ARG A 106 6.44 10.75 -27.06
N TYR A 107 7.33 10.44 -26.12
CA TYR A 107 6.97 10.29 -24.71
C TYR A 107 6.69 11.63 -24.03
N ARG A 108 7.34 12.72 -24.43
CA ARG A 108 6.98 14.08 -23.96
C ARG A 108 5.57 14.47 -24.34
N VAL A 109 5.16 14.20 -25.59
CA VAL A 109 3.78 14.45 -26.04
C VAL A 109 2.80 13.63 -25.20
N ARG A 110 3.04 12.33 -25.01
CA ARG A 110 2.21 11.47 -24.15
C ARG A 110 2.14 11.97 -22.70
N GLN A 111 3.25 12.46 -22.15
CA GLN A 111 3.28 13.03 -20.81
C GLN A 111 2.42 14.30 -20.72
N GLN A 112 2.44 15.16 -21.74
CA GLN A 112 1.60 16.35 -21.80
C GLN A 112 0.12 15.99 -21.90
N GLU A 113 -0.23 15.02 -22.75
CA GLU A 113 -1.60 14.50 -22.86
C GLU A 113 -2.09 13.92 -21.54
N TYR A 114 -1.24 13.15 -20.84
CA TYR A 114 -1.56 12.59 -19.54
C TYR A 114 -1.80 13.69 -18.48
N ARG A 115 -0.94 14.72 -18.44
CA ARG A 115 -1.14 15.86 -17.53
C ARG A 115 -2.42 16.64 -17.83
N ALA A 116 -2.76 16.83 -19.11
CA ALA A 116 -4.01 17.47 -19.50
C ALA A 116 -5.23 16.62 -19.11
N PHE A 117 -5.11 15.29 -19.20
CA PHE A 117 -6.12 14.37 -18.72
C PHE A 117 -6.28 14.42 -17.19
N GLU A 118 -5.19 14.41 -16.43
CA GLU A 118 -5.22 14.56 -14.96
C GLU A 118 -5.85 15.90 -14.54
N ALA A 119 -5.56 16.99 -15.24
CA ALA A 119 -6.18 18.29 -14.97
C ALA A 119 -7.70 18.24 -15.12
N LYS A 120 -8.20 17.59 -16.17
CA LYS A 120 -9.66 17.37 -16.37
C LYS A 120 -10.26 16.52 -15.26
N LEU A 121 -9.56 15.49 -14.78
CA LEU A 121 -10.02 14.66 -13.68
C LEU A 121 -10.08 15.45 -12.36
N ALA A 122 -9.15 16.37 -12.13
CA ALA A 122 -9.15 17.22 -10.94
C ALA A 122 -10.40 18.13 -10.87
N GLU A 123 -10.96 18.54 -12.01
CA GLU A 123 -12.23 19.29 -12.08
C GLU A 123 -13.43 18.46 -11.58
N LEU A 124 -13.35 17.13 -11.65
CA LEU A 124 -14.41 16.23 -11.19
C LEU A 124 -14.39 15.99 -9.68
N ARG A 125 -13.31 16.37 -8.98
CA ARG A 125 -13.07 16.05 -7.55
C ARG A 125 -14.25 16.38 -6.65
N ASP A 126 -14.82 17.57 -6.81
CA ASP A 126 -15.86 18.10 -5.92
C ASP A 126 -17.28 17.84 -6.46
N LEU A 127 -17.41 17.20 -7.63
CA LEU A 127 -18.70 16.89 -8.23
C LEU A 127 -19.31 15.63 -7.60
N PRO A 128 -20.64 15.57 -7.43
CA PRO A 128 -21.29 14.37 -6.94
C PRO A 128 -21.20 13.26 -8.00
N ALA A 129 -20.95 12.02 -7.55
CA ALA A 129 -20.96 10.86 -8.42
C ALA A 129 -22.40 10.44 -8.76
N VAL A 130 -22.92 10.97 -9.87
CA VAL A 130 -24.28 10.70 -10.36
C VAL A 130 -24.21 10.24 -11.80
N THR A 131 -24.89 9.14 -12.11
CA THR A 131 -24.99 8.61 -13.48
C THR A 131 -25.84 9.52 -14.37
N THR A 132 -25.77 9.33 -15.69
CA THR A 132 -26.52 10.16 -16.66
C THR A 132 -28.06 10.04 -16.52
N ASP A 133 -28.55 8.98 -15.89
CA ASP A 133 -29.96 8.73 -15.57
C ASP A 133 -30.32 9.10 -14.11
N GLY A 134 -29.40 9.70 -13.35
CA GLY A 134 -29.68 10.30 -12.03
C GLY A 134 -29.43 9.40 -10.82
N ALA A 135 -28.87 8.20 -10.97
CA ALA A 135 -28.53 7.34 -9.85
C ALA A 135 -27.28 7.87 -9.12
N LYS A 136 -27.42 8.17 -7.83
CA LYS A 136 -26.29 8.56 -6.98
C LYS A 136 -25.51 7.34 -6.53
N ILE A 137 -24.19 7.38 -6.71
CA ILE A 137 -23.24 6.36 -6.26
C ILE A 137 -22.33 7.01 -5.21
N THR A 138 -21.90 6.26 -4.20
CA THR A 138 -20.90 6.72 -3.25
C THR A 138 -19.53 6.19 -3.66
N LEU A 139 -18.59 7.10 -3.90
CA LEU A 139 -17.22 6.73 -4.24
C LEU A 139 -16.36 6.73 -2.97
N LEU A 140 -16.01 5.53 -2.51
CA LEU A 140 -15.14 5.33 -1.36
C LEU A 140 -13.78 4.81 -1.81
N ALA A 141 -12.72 5.19 -1.11
CA ALA A 141 -11.37 4.73 -1.41
C ALA A 141 -11.00 3.44 -0.66
N ASN A 142 -10.15 2.64 -1.29
CA ASN A 142 -9.46 1.54 -0.62
C ASN A 142 -8.08 2.02 -0.21
N ILE A 143 -7.64 1.67 0.99
CA ILE A 143 -6.33 2.04 1.55
C ILE A 143 -5.66 0.84 2.22
N GLU A 144 -4.34 0.86 2.26
CA GLU A 144 -3.46 -0.08 2.95
C GLU A 144 -2.68 0.61 4.09
N LEU A 145 -2.54 1.94 4.04
CA LEU A 145 -1.82 2.77 5.00
C LEU A 145 -2.71 3.88 5.57
N ALA A 146 -2.54 4.20 6.85
CA ALA A 146 -3.29 5.29 7.50
C ALA A 146 -3.08 6.66 6.82
N ALA A 147 -1.93 6.89 6.18
CA ALA A 147 -1.63 8.14 5.47
C ALA A 147 -2.42 8.29 4.16
N GLU A 148 -2.83 7.19 3.53
CA GLU A 148 -3.59 7.20 2.27
C GLU A 148 -5.00 7.77 2.45
N ALA A 149 -5.58 7.65 3.66
CA ALA A 149 -6.89 8.22 3.95
C ALA A 149 -6.94 9.73 3.64
N ARG A 150 -5.87 10.48 3.93
CA ARG A 150 -5.81 11.92 3.60
C ARG A 150 -5.81 12.15 2.09
N PHE A 151 -4.95 11.43 1.37
CA PHE A 151 -4.83 11.57 -0.09
C PHE A 151 -6.12 11.17 -0.81
N ALA A 152 -6.79 10.11 -0.34
CA ALA A 152 -8.08 9.68 -0.86
C ALA A 152 -9.14 10.80 -0.78
N LEU A 153 -9.23 11.49 0.35
CA LEU A 153 -10.15 12.62 0.50
C LEU A 153 -9.74 13.82 -0.36
N GLU A 154 -8.44 14.10 -0.49
CA GLU A 154 -7.92 15.14 -1.39
C GLU A 154 -8.22 14.83 -2.87
N SER A 155 -8.42 13.56 -3.22
CA SER A 155 -8.87 13.10 -4.54
C SER A 155 -10.40 13.04 -4.70
N GLY A 156 -11.18 13.46 -3.69
CA GLY A 156 -12.65 13.53 -3.78
C GLY A 156 -13.40 12.30 -3.28
N ALA A 157 -12.73 11.34 -2.61
CA ALA A 157 -13.42 10.21 -2.00
C ALA A 157 -14.39 10.67 -0.90
N GLU A 158 -15.58 10.07 -0.86
CA GLU A 158 -16.61 10.36 0.15
C GLU A 158 -16.37 9.62 1.47
N GLY A 159 -15.31 8.83 1.56
CA GLY A 159 -14.88 8.06 2.72
C GLY A 159 -13.96 6.90 2.32
N ILE A 160 -13.69 6.01 3.27
CA ILE A 160 -12.83 4.85 3.09
C ILE A 160 -13.68 3.58 3.11
N GLY A 161 -13.82 2.93 1.96
CA GLY A 161 -14.67 1.76 1.78
C GLY A 161 -14.00 0.47 2.21
N LEU A 162 -12.66 0.47 2.26
CA LEU A 162 -11.87 -0.66 2.70
C LEU A 162 -10.50 -0.20 3.18
N TYR A 163 -10.24 -0.34 4.48
CA TYR A 163 -8.89 -0.30 5.03
C TYR A 163 -8.38 -1.74 5.23
N ARG A 164 -7.44 -2.12 4.37
CA ARG A 164 -6.67 -3.37 4.42
C ARG A 164 -5.60 -3.30 5.52
N THR A 165 -5.73 -4.15 6.52
CA THR A 165 -4.90 -4.09 7.73
C THR A 165 -3.64 -4.95 7.66
N GLU A 166 -3.46 -5.72 6.58
CA GLU A 166 -2.39 -6.70 6.44
C GLU A 166 -1.01 -6.05 6.51
N PHE A 167 -0.86 -4.80 6.04
CA PHE A 167 0.41 -4.07 6.11
C PHE A 167 0.92 -3.93 7.56
N LEU A 168 0.04 -3.83 8.57
CA LEU A 168 0.46 -3.76 9.97
C LEU A 168 1.14 -5.04 10.46
N PHE A 169 0.86 -6.16 9.81
CA PHE A 169 1.40 -7.47 10.12
C PHE A 169 2.51 -7.88 9.15
N LEU A 170 2.80 -7.07 8.13
CA LEU A 170 3.81 -7.36 7.12
C LEU A 170 4.94 -6.32 7.25
N GLY A 171 6.03 -6.69 7.92
CA GLY A 171 7.24 -5.85 7.99
C GLY A 171 7.82 -5.61 9.39
N SER A 172 7.29 -6.23 10.43
CA SER A 172 7.95 -6.33 11.75
C SER A 172 8.36 -7.77 12.00
N ASP A 173 9.32 -8.02 12.89
CA ASP A 173 9.70 -9.39 13.28
C ASP A 173 8.74 -9.98 14.32
N HIS A 174 7.74 -9.21 14.77
CA HIS A 174 6.82 -9.54 15.86
C HIS A 174 5.39 -9.15 15.47
N LEU A 175 4.40 -9.85 16.03
CA LEU A 175 3.00 -9.46 15.88
C LEU A 175 2.79 -8.05 16.48
N PRO A 176 2.05 -7.17 15.78
CA PRO A 176 1.81 -5.83 16.26
C PRO A 176 0.98 -5.87 17.54
N THR A 177 1.42 -5.13 18.54
CA THR A 177 0.69 -4.95 19.80
C THR A 177 -0.63 -4.23 19.57
N GLU A 178 -1.57 -4.37 20.51
CA GLU A 178 -2.82 -3.61 20.48
C GLU A 178 -2.60 -2.11 20.30
N GLU A 179 -1.61 -1.55 21.00
CA GLU A 179 -1.34 -0.11 20.99
C GLU A 179 -0.84 0.36 19.61
N GLN A 180 0.03 -0.43 18.97
CA GLN A 180 0.49 -0.14 17.61
C GLN A 180 -0.67 -0.19 16.60
N GLN A 181 -1.55 -1.18 16.74
CA GLN A 181 -2.74 -1.30 15.89
C GLN A 181 -3.71 -0.15 16.15
N PHE A 182 -3.97 0.18 17.42
CA PHE A 182 -4.83 1.28 17.82
C PHE A 182 -4.35 2.62 17.25
N GLU A 183 -3.07 2.95 17.40
CA GLU A 183 -2.53 4.21 16.87
C GLU A 183 -2.62 4.29 15.34
N ALA A 184 -2.40 3.16 14.64
CA ALA A 184 -2.60 3.10 13.19
C ALA A 184 -4.06 3.36 12.79
N PHE A 185 -5.01 2.67 13.43
CA PHE A 185 -6.44 2.84 13.14
C PHE A 185 -6.93 4.22 13.54
N ARG A 186 -6.56 4.72 14.71
CA ARG A 186 -6.85 6.09 15.18
C ARG A 186 -6.31 7.12 14.20
N SER A 187 -5.10 6.95 13.68
CA SER A 187 -4.54 7.84 12.68
C SER A 187 -5.37 7.83 11.40
N ALA A 188 -5.79 6.66 10.90
CA ALA A 188 -6.61 6.54 9.70
C ALA A 188 -7.98 7.21 9.89
N VAL A 189 -8.64 6.96 11.02
CA VAL A 189 -9.94 7.57 11.38
C VAL A 189 -9.83 9.10 11.45
N ARG A 190 -8.76 9.64 12.06
CA ARG A 190 -8.51 11.09 12.09
C ARG A 190 -8.26 11.67 10.70
N HIS A 191 -7.51 10.97 9.86
CA HIS A 191 -7.29 11.39 8.47
C HIS A 191 -8.56 11.33 7.62
N ALA A 192 -9.53 10.49 7.96
CA ALA A 192 -10.84 10.43 7.33
C ALA A 192 -11.74 11.65 7.63
N ARG A 193 -11.34 12.55 8.55
CA ARG A 193 -12.05 13.83 8.83
C ARG A 193 -13.56 13.69 9.03
N GLY A 194 -13.97 12.65 9.75
CA GLY A 194 -15.38 12.36 10.05
C GLY A 194 -16.16 11.64 8.95
N LYS A 195 -15.51 11.29 7.83
CA LYS A 195 -16.08 10.40 6.80
C LYS A 195 -16.05 8.93 7.27
N PRO A 196 -16.95 8.07 6.76
CA PRO A 196 -16.99 6.67 7.12
C PRO A 196 -15.68 5.96 6.75
N ILE A 197 -15.25 5.02 7.59
CA ILE A 197 -14.14 4.11 7.33
C ILE A 197 -14.51 2.68 7.66
N THR A 198 -14.37 1.79 6.69
CA THR A 198 -14.54 0.35 6.90
C THR A 198 -13.18 -0.30 7.12
N ILE A 199 -12.90 -0.74 8.34
CA ILE A 199 -11.69 -1.48 8.68
C ILE A 199 -11.93 -2.97 8.48
N ARG A 200 -11.17 -3.59 7.59
CA ARG A 200 -11.21 -5.03 7.38
C ARG A 200 -10.26 -5.70 8.34
N THR A 201 -10.79 -6.64 9.11
CA THR A 201 -9.97 -7.50 9.97
C THR A 201 -8.94 -8.27 9.14
N MET A 202 -7.83 -8.66 9.75
CA MET A 202 -6.68 -9.25 9.08
C MET A 202 -7.05 -10.38 8.07
N ASP A 203 -6.67 -10.21 6.80
CA ASP A 203 -6.78 -11.21 5.72
C ASP A 203 -5.39 -11.80 5.41
N LEU A 204 -4.83 -12.53 6.38
CA LEU A 204 -3.55 -13.23 6.21
C LEU A 204 -3.73 -14.75 6.38
N GLY A 205 -3.01 -15.49 5.55
CA GLY A 205 -2.93 -16.93 5.63
C GLY A 205 -1.90 -17.39 6.66
N ALA A 206 -2.04 -18.64 7.10
CA ALA A 206 -1.07 -19.29 7.96
C ALA A 206 0.34 -19.14 7.36
N GLU A 207 0.55 -19.25 6.04
CA GLU A 207 1.88 -19.19 5.41
C GLU A 207 2.66 -17.92 5.74
N LYS A 208 2.00 -16.75 5.75
CA LYS A 208 2.65 -15.48 6.09
C LYS A 208 2.82 -15.28 7.60
N MET A 209 2.04 -16.02 8.40
CA MET A 209 2.18 -16.09 9.86
C MET A 209 3.21 -17.15 10.27
N THR A 210 3.48 -18.13 9.41
CA THR A 210 4.44 -19.22 9.61
C THR A 210 5.86 -18.69 9.74
N ASP A 211 6.20 -17.63 9.01
CA ASP A 211 7.48 -16.91 9.18
C ASP A 211 7.65 -16.37 10.61
N TYR A 212 6.54 -16.05 11.29
CA TYR A 212 6.53 -15.61 12.70
C TYR A 212 6.46 -16.76 13.72
N LEU A 213 5.84 -17.88 13.34
CA LEU A 213 5.45 -18.96 14.27
C LEU A 213 6.19 -20.30 14.06
N GLY A 214 7.07 -20.39 13.05
CA GLY A 214 7.93 -21.56 12.80
C GLY A 214 7.20 -22.86 12.43
N ARG A 215 6.03 -22.79 11.80
CA ARG A 215 5.19 -23.97 11.45
C ARG A 215 5.43 -24.50 10.02
N GLN A 216 4.82 -25.63 9.66
CA GLN A 216 4.90 -26.14 8.28
C GLN A 216 3.90 -25.42 7.37
N HIS A 217 4.29 -25.20 6.12
CA HIS A 217 3.46 -24.58 5.09
C HIS A 217 2.32 -25.52 4.69
N ASP A 218 1.12 -24.96 4.57
CA ASP A 218 -0.05 -25.68 4.05
C ASP A 218 0.15 -25.97 2.54
N HIS A 219 -0.31 -27.13 2.06
CA HIS A 219 -0.09 -27.53 0.66
C HIS A 219 -0.80 -26.59 -0.33
N ASN A 220 -1.91 -25.97 0.08
CA ASN A 220 -2.59 -24.94 -0.68
C ASN A 220 -3.03 -23.79 0.23
N PRO A 221 -2.19 -22.75 0.39
CA PRO A 221 -2.47 -21.66 1.32
C PRO A 221 -3.70 -20.81 0.94
N VAL A 222 -4.07 -20.77 -0.34
CA VAL A 222 -5.19 -19.94 -0.83
C VAL A 222 -6.54 -20.43 -0.30
N ILE A 223 -6.71 -21.75 -0.17
CA ILE A 223 -7.95 -22.39 0.33
C ILE A 223 -7.84 -22.88 1.78
N GLY A 224 -6.66 -22.72 2.39
CA GLY A 224 -6.34 -23.24 3.72
C GLY A 224 -6.80 -22.37 4.88
N LEU A 225 -6.05 -22.45 6.00
CA LEU A 225 -6.32 -21.69 7.21
C LEU A 225 -5.86 -20.22 7.05
N ARG A 226 -6.81 -19.35 6.71
CA ARG A 226 -6.55 -17.91 6.47
C ARG A 226 -7.65 -17.00 6.97
N SER A 227 -7.33 -15.72 7.10
CA SER A 227 -8.29 -14.64 7.27
C SER A 227 -9.16 -14.88 8.51
N VAL A 228 -10.50 -14.81 8.42
CA VAL A 228 -11.39 -15.08 9.55
C VAL A 228 -11.19 -16.47 10.17
N ARG A 229 -10.85 -17.51 9.39
CA ARG A 229 -10.62 -18.86 9.93
C ARG A 229 -9.39 -18.90 10.84
N TYR A 230 -8.33 -18.22 10.41
CA TYR A 230 -7.12 -18.07 11.21
C TYR A 230 -7.40 -17.25 12.48
N CYS A 231 -8.14 -16.15 12.36
CA CYS A 231 -8.58 -15.33 13.50
C CYS A 231 -9.41 -16.13 14.52
N LEU A 232 -10.36 -16.97 14.05
CA LEU A 232 -11.19 -17.81 14.92
C LEU A 232 -10.41 -18.96 15.56
N ALA A 233 -9.36 -19.47 14.91
CA ALA A 233 -8.43 -20.43 15.50
C ALA A 233 -7.48 -19.81 16.54
N HIS A 234 -7.28 -18.49 16.50
CA HIS A 234 -6.35 -17.74 17.34
C HIS A 234 -7.02 -16.54 18.00
N LEU A 235 -7.96 -16.83 18.91
CA LEU A 235 -8.85 -15.84 19.52
C LEU A 235 -8.11 -14.72 20.27
N ASP A 236 -7.01 -14.98 20.98
CA ASP A 236 -6.31 -13.92 21.73
C ASP A 236 -5.74 -12.82 20.81
N MET A 237 -5.17 -13.24 19.68
CA MET A 237 -4.70 -12.33 18.64
C MET A 237 -5.88 -11.59 18.00
N PHE A 238 -6.96 -12.30 17.69
CA PHE A 238 -8.14 -11.69 17.08
C PHE A 238 -8.82 -10.67 18.02
N LYS A 239 -8.99 -11.01 19.30
CA LYS A 239 -9.49 -10.12 20.35
C LYS A 239 -8.62 -8.88 20.49
N THR A 240 -7.30 -9.02 20.43
CA THR A 240 -6.37 -7.87 20.42
C THR A 240 -6.63 -6.94 19.24
N HIS A 241 -6.81 -7.50 18.05
CA HIS A 241 -7.11 -6.72 16.85
C HIS A 241 -8.47 -6.02 16.92
N LEU A 242 -9.51 -6.72 17.39
CA LEU A 242 -10.85 -6.14 17.55
C LEU A 242 -10.88 -5.02 18.60
N ARG A 243 -10.19 -5.18 19.74
CA ARG A 243 -10.08 -4.12 20.76
C ARG A 243 -9.42 -2.86 20.20
N ALA A 244 -8.36 -3.01 19.42
CA ALA A 244 -7.71 -1.87 18.77
C ALA A 244 -8.67 -1.12 17.83
N ILE A 245 -9.49 -1.85 17.04
CA ILE A 245 -10.50 -1.24 16.16
C ILE A 245 -11.58 -0.52 16.96
N LEU A 246 -12.13 -1.18 18.00
CA LEU A 246 -13.15 -0.59 18.87
C LEU A 246 -12.65 0.67 19.59
N ARG A 247 -11.42 0.65 20.10
CA ARG A 247 -10.77 1.83 20.68
C ARG A 247 -10.65 2.96 19.67
N ALA A 248 -10.34 2.66 18.40
CA ALA A 248 -10.27 3.69 17.35
C ALA A 248 -11.65 4.23 16.95
N ALA A 249 -12.72 3.42 17.07
CA ALA A 249 -14.08 3.79 16.70
C ALA A 249 -14.66 4.94 17.54
N VAL A 250 -14.12 5.23 18.74
CA VAL A 250 -14.53 6.42 19.52
C VAL A 250 -14.14 7.74 18.85
N HIS A 251 -13.27 7.70 17.83
CA HIS A 251 -12.76 8.87 17.14
C HIS A 251 -13.44 9.17 15.79
N GLY A 252 -14.41 8.35 15.33
CA GLY A 252 -15.10 8.57 14.06
C GLY A 252 -16.06 7.46 13.66
N ASP A 253 -16.60 7.52 12.45
CA ASP A 253 -17.55 6.54 11.93
C ASP A 253 -16.83 5.31 11.37
N VAL A 254 -16.74 4.25 12.17
CA VAL A 254 -15.99 3.02 11.86
C VAL A 254 -16.92 1.84 11.67
N SER A 255 -16.80 1.20 10.51
CA SER A 255 -17.39 -0.10 10.22
C SER A 255 -16.34 -1.21 10.29
N ILE A 256 -16.72 -2.41 10.73
CA ILE A 256 -15.84 -3.58 10.78
C ILE A 256 -16.26 -4.58 9.70
N MET A 257 -15.31 -5.03 8.89
CA MET A 257 -15.52 -6.05 7.86
C MET A 257 -14.72 -7.33 8.19
N PHE A 258 -15.36 -8.49 8.09
CA PHE A 258 -14.72 -9.80 8.22
C PHE A 258 -14.44 -10.40 6.83
N PRO A 259 -13.18 -10.67 6.46
CA PRO A 259 -12.83 -11.29 5.18
C PRO A 259 -13.17 -12.77 5.14
N MET A 260 -13.42 -13.31 3.94
CA MET A 260 -13.51 -14.76 3.67
C MET A 260 -14.55 -15.52 4.51
N ILE A 261 -15.66 -14.86 4.87
CA ILE A 261 -16.81 -15.53 5.49
C ILE A 261 -17.44 -16.46 4.45
N THR A 262 -17.48 -17.75 4.76
CA THR A 262 -18.09 -18.78 3.89
C THR A 262 -19.36 -19.37 4.48
N THR A 263 -19.52 -19.28 5.81
CA THR A 263 -20.69 -19.82 6.51
C THR A 263 -21.29 -18.81 7.48
N LEU A 264 -22.59 -18.97 7.77
CA LEU A 264 -23.26 -18.16 8.80
C LEU A 264 -22.66 -18.38 10.21
N MET A 265 -22.10 -19.57 10.47
CA MET A 265 -21.49 -19.89 11.76
C MET A 265 -20.22 -19.07 11.99
N GLU A 266 -19.35 -18.95 10.99
CA GLU A 266 -18.14 -18.10 11.05
C GLU A 266 -18.51 -16.64 11.37
N LEU A 267 -19.56 -16.12 10.72
CA LEU A 267 -20.03 -14.75 10.97
C LEU A 267 -20.57 -14.59 12.41
N ARG A 268 -21.33 -15.56 12.91
CA ARG A 268 -21.85 -15.54 14.28
C ARG A 268 -20.73 -15.59 15.31
N GLN A 269 -19.72 -16.44 15.10
CA GLN A 269 -18.56 -16.54 15.98
C GLN A 269 -17.72 -15.26 15.98
N ALA A 270 -17.49 -14.66 14.80
CA ALA A 270 -16.77 -13.38 14.70
C ALA A 270 -17.52 -12.26 15.43
N ARG A 271 -18.84 -12.16 15.27
CA ARG A 271 -19.68 -11.21 16.02
C ARG A 271 -19.70 -11.47 17.52
N SER A 272 -19.73 -12.73 17.94
CA SER A 272 -19.64 -13.08 19.36
C SER A 272 -18.29 -12.65 19.94
N THR A 273 -17.19 -12.91 19.23
CA THR A 273 -15.85 -12.51 19.66
C THR A 273 -15.71 -10.99 19.75
N LEU A 274 -16.35 -10.24 18.85
CA LEU A 274 -16.43 -8.78 18.92
C LEU A 274 -17.17 -8.32 20.17
N HIS A 275 -18.32 -8.93 20.49
CA HIS A 275 -19.10 -8.60 21.68
C HIS A 275 -18.36 -8.94 22.98
N ASP A 276 -17.56 -10.01 23.00
CA ASP A 276 -16.73 -10.38 24.16
C ASP A 276 -15.68 -9.33 24.53
N VAL A 277 -15.33 -8.42 23.60
CA VAL A 277 -14.28 -7.42 23.78
C VAL A 277 -14.77 -5.97 23.73
N MET A 278 -16.08 -5.77 23.60
CA MET A 278 -16.74 -4.48 23.79
C MET A 278 -16.87 -4.15 25.27
#